data_AF-A0A921AYV8-F1
#
_entry.id   AF-A0A921AYV8-F1
#
_cell.length_a   1.000
_cell.length_b   1.000
_cell.length_c   1.000
_cell.angle_alpha   90.00
_cell.angle_beta   90.00
_cell.angle_gamma   90.00
#
_symmetry.space_group_name_H-M   'P 1'
#
loop_
_entity.id
_entity.type
_entity.pdbx_description
1 polymer ?
#
loop_
_entity_poly.entity_id
_entity_poly.type
_entity_poly.pdbx_seq_one_letter_code
_entity_poly.pdbx_strand_id
1 'polypeptide(L)'
;MTQAERRAYLIGELLKERHERFFLPEEEGEQKRLLRALFNVRGPLAASPEFLEVQDAYLREEIASRGVTSARDIEPVEGRLCIRQGDITTLECGAVVNAANRRMLGCFCPNHGCIDNAIHTFAGVQLRLFCASMMGGRLEQTGGARITPAFNLPCDFVVHAVGPEVRGPLTPGHERLLAAAYEACFRCAEKYRVRSMAFCCISTGEFRFPPGRAAEIAVETVRSCIDRYPWMEKVIFNVFKDSDAAIYQRLLG
;
A
#
# COMPACT_ATOMS: atom_id res chain seq x y z
N MET A 1 -12.77 -2.33 25.08
CA MET A 1 -13.12 -3.48 24.21
C MET A 1 -11.88 -4.33 23.98
N THR A 2 -11.98 -5.64 24.12
CA THR A 2 -10.97 -6.62 23.69
C THR A 2 -10.87 -6.66 22.17
N GLN A 3 -9.80 -7.24 21.59
CA GLN A 3 -9.70 -7.39 20.12
C GLN A 3 -10.87 -8.18 19.52
N ALA A 4 -11.34 -9.23 20.20
CA ALA A 4 -12.50 -10.00 19.76
C ALA A 4 -13.79 -9.16 19.75
N GLU A 5 -14.03 -8.36 20.80
CA GLU A 5 -15.17 -7.46 20.89
C GLU A 5 -15.15 -6.38 19.80
N ARG A 6 -13.97 -5.76 19.58
CA ARG A 6 -13.81 -4.77 18.50
C ARG A 6 -14.11 -5.38 17.14
N ARG A 7 -13.57 -6.58 16.85
CA ARG A 7 -13.82 -7.30 15.60
C ARG A 7 -15.30 -7.63 15.39
N ALA A 8 -15.95 -8.18 16.41
CA ALA A 8 -17.37 -8.50 16.36
C ALA A 8 -18.24 -7.25 16.14
N TYR A 9 -17.93 -6.15 16.84
CA TYR A 9 -18.58 -4.86 16.65
C TYR A 9 -18.44 -4.35 15.21
N LEU A 10 -17.22 -4.32 14.67
CA LEU A 10 -16.95 -3.81 13.32
C LEU A 10 -17.67 -4.66 12.25
N ILE A 11 -17.67 -5.98 12.39
CA ILE A 11 -18.43 -6.88 11.51
C ILE A 11 -19.93 -6.56 11.60
N GLY A 12 -20.46 -6.41 12.81
CA GLY A 12 -21.86 -6.07 13.04
C GLY A 12 -22.27 -4.76 12.37
N GLU A 13 -21.49 -3.69 12.54
CA GLU A 13 -21.77 -2.39 11.91
C GLU A 13 -21.72 -2.46 10.38
N LEU A 14 -20.71 -3.12 9.81
CA LEU A 14 -20.57 -3.26 8.36
C LEU A 14 -21.69 -4.09 7.74
N LEU A 15 -22.21 -5.10 8.44
CA LEU A 15 -23.37 -5.88 7.99
C LEU A 15 -24.67 -5.09 8.08
N LYS A 16 -24.83 -4.26 9.12
CA LYS A 16 -25.98 -3.35 9.24
C LYS A 16 -26.04 -2.36 8.08
N GLU A 17 -24.90 -1.79 7.67
CA GLU A 17 -24.81 -0.90 6.49
C GLU A 17 -25.31 -1.58 5.19
N ARG A 18 -25.28 -2.92 5.13
CA ARG A 18 -25.66 -3.72 3.96
C ARG A 18 -27.07 -4.29 4.03
N HIS A 19 -27.77 -4.11 5.16
CA HIS A 19 -29.04 -4.79 5.44
C HIS A 19 -28.96 -6.33 5.33
N GLU A 20 -27.77 -6.90 5.51
CA GLU A 20 -27.54 -8.35 5.44
C GLU A 20 -27.62 -8.95 6.84
N ARG A 21 -28.40 -10.03 7.00
CA ARG A 21 -28.32 -10.88 8.19
C ARG A 21 -27.24 -11.92 7.94
N PHE A 22 -26.16 -11.84 8.70
CA PHE A 22 -25.07 -12.80 8.63
C PHE A 22 -24.75 -13.29 10.03
N PHE A 23 -24.41 -14.57 10.15
CA PHE A 23 -23.99 -15.15 11.42
C PHE A 23 -22.50 -14.87 11.61
N LEU A 24 -22.13 -14.29 12.75
CA LEU A 24 -20.73 -14.13 13.10
C LEU A 24 -20.10 -15.53 13.23
N PRO A 25 -19.06 -15.86 12.44
CA PRO A 25 -18.39 -17.15 12.58
C PRO A 25 -17.80 -17.32 13.98
N GLU A 26 -17.71 -18.55 14.49
CA GLU A 26 -17.13 -18.82 15.81
C GLU A 26 -15.60 -18.66 15.79
N GLU A 27 -14.98 -19.11 14.71
CA GLU A 27 -13.52 -19.13 14.56
C GLU A 27 -12.94 -17.73 14.30
N GLU A 28 -11.93 -17.34 15.06
CA GLU A 28 -11.28 -16.02 14.93
C GLU A 28 -10.74 -15.79 13.51
N GLY A 29 -10.11 -16.79 12.91
CA GLY A 29 -9.57 -16.69 11.55
C GLY A 29 -10.65 -16.40 10.51
N GLU A 30 -11.85 -16.94 10.69
CA GLU A 30 -13.00 -16.68 9.82
C GLU A 30 -13.56 -15.28 10.04
N GLN A 31 -13.66 -14.84 11.29
CA GLN A 31 -14.05 -13.47 11.61
C GLN A 31 -13.09 -12.45 10.99
N LYS A 32 -11.76 -12.68 11.04
CA LYS A 32 -10.77 -11.79 10.41
C LYS A 32 -10.93 -11.74 8.89
N ARG A 33 -11.14 -12.89 8.23
CA ARG A 33 -11.42 -12.96 6.78
C ARG A 33 -12.71 -12.27 6.40
N LEU A 34 -13.76 -12.40 7.22
CA LEU A 34 -15.04 -11.72 7.02
C LEU A 34 -14.89 -10.21 7.18
N LEU A 35 -14.25 -9.74 8.25
CA LEU A 35 -14.02 -8.31 8.47
C LEU A 35 -13.23 -7.67 7.32
N ARG A 36 -12.16 -8.33 6.87
CA ARG A 36 -11.38 -7.88 5.70
C ARG A 36 -12.25 -7.82 4.44
N ALA A 37 -13.03 -8.87 4.15
CA ALA A 37 -13.96 -8.87 3.01
C ALA A 37 -14.91 -7.66 3.06
N LEU A 38 -15.52 -7.41 4.22
CA LEU A 38 -16.45 -6.31 4.44
C LEU A 38 -15.79 -4.94 4.23
N PHE A 39 -14.58 -4.72 4.76
CA PHE A 39 -13.81 -3.51 4.47
C PHE A 39 -13.52 -3.35 2.97
N ASN A 40 -13.16 -4.43 2.27
CA ASN A 40 -12.80 -4.37 0.85
C ASN A 40 -13.98 -3.97 -0.04
N VAL A 41 -15.18 -4.46 0.25
CA VAL A 41 -16.38 -4.16 -0.56
C VAL A 41 -17.09 -2.87 -0.16
N ARG A 42 -16.76 -2.29 1.00
CA ARG A 42 -17.37 -1.04 1.48
C ARG A 42 -17.04 0.13 0.55
N GLY A 43 -18.06 0.89 0.16
CA GLY A 43 -17.90 2.12 -0.63
C GLY A 43 -17.18 3.24 0.15
N PRO A 44 -16.79 4.34 -0.54
CA PRO A 44 -16.22 5.53 0.10
C PRO A 44 -17.30 6.34 0.85
N LEU A 45 -17.83 5.79 1.94
CA LEU A 45 -18.84 6.43 2.77
C LEU A 45 -18.23 6.94 4.07
N ALA A 46 -18.77 8.03 4.61
CA ALA A 46 -18.47 8.45 5.98
C ALA A 46 -18.80 7.31 6.95
N ALA A 47 -18.01 7.19 8.01
CA ALA A 47 -18.27 6.28 9.13
C ALA A 47 -18.50 7.13 10.38
N SER A 48 -19.25 6.59 11.35
CA SER A 48 -19.48 7.29 12.62
C SER A 48 -18.16 7.46 13.39
N PRO A 49 -18.03 8.48 14.25
CA PRO A 49 -16.86 8.63 15.12
C PRO A 49 -16.58 7.39 15.98
N GLU A 50 -17.63 6.75 16.50
CA GLU A 50 -17.54 5.52 17.30
C GLU A 50 -16.96 4.36 16.47
N PHE A 51 -17.44 4.17 15.24
CA PHE A 51 -16.91 3.15 14.34
C PHE A 51 -15.41 3.37 14.07
N LEU A 52 -15.02 4.62 13.79
CA LEU A 52 -13.63 4.97 13.51
C LEU A 52 -12.73 4.73 14.74
N GLU A 53 -13.18 5.07 15.94
CA GLU A 53 -12.44 4.82 17.17
C GLU A 53 -12.19 3.32 17.39
N VAL A 54 -13.23 2.49 17.24
CA VAL A 54 -13.12 1.02 17.38
C VAL A 54 -12.24 0.42 16.29
N GLN A 55 -12.38 0.88 15.05
CA GLN A 55 -11.59 0.44 13.90
C GLN A 55 -10.11 0.76 14.10
N ASP A 56 -9.80 2.00 14.45
CA ASP A 56 -8.42 2.46 14.61
C ASP A 56 -7.73 1.69 15.73
N ALA A 57 -8.40 1.46 16.85
CA ALA A 57 -7.87 0.64 17.94
C ALA A 57 -7.70 -0.84 17.57
N TYR A 58 -8.57 -1.39 16.71
CA TYR A 58 -8.43 -2.75 16.18
C TYR A 58 -7.24 -2.86 15.23
N LEU A 59 -7.16 -1.99 14.21
CA LEU A 59 -6.14 -2.05 13.17
C LEU A 59 -4.74 -1.78 13.71
N ARG A 60 -4.57 -0.81 14.62
CA ARG A 60 -3.26 -0.53 15.23
C ARG A 60 -2.71 -1.70 16.03
N GLU A 61 -3.57 -2.40 16.78
CA GLU A 61 -3.16 -3.62 17.50
C GLU A 61 -2.84 -4.78 16.53
N GLU A 62 -3.64 -4.95 15.46
CA GLU A 62 -3.36 -5.96 14.42
C GLU A 62 -2.02 -5.69 13.71
N ILE A 63 -1.66 -4.43 13.49
CA ILE A 63 -0.36 -4.05 12.92
C ILE A 63 0.76 -4.30 13.94
N ALA A 64 0.58 -3.85 15.20
CA ALA A 64 1.58 -4.01 16.25
C ALA A 64 1.91 -5.48 16.52
N SER A 65 0.89 -6.34 16.59
CA SER A 65 1.06 -7.79 16.83
C SER A 65 1.79 -8.53 15.71
N ARG A 66 1.92 -7.95 14.52
CA ARG A 66 2.70 -8.50 13.39
C ARG A 66 4.17 -8.09 13.39
N GLY A 67 4.56 -7.19 14.28
CA GLY A 67 5.93 -6.68 14.37
C GLY A 67 6.16 -5.50 13.44
N VAL A 68 6.15 -4.30 14.02
CA VAL A 68 6.53 -3.07 13.33
C VAL A 68 8.05 -3.00 13.19
N THR A 69 8.53 -2.65 12.00
CA THR A 69 9.96 -2.43 11.74
C THR A 69 10.21 -0.98 11.41
N SER A 70 11.13 -0.32 12.10
CA SER A 70 11.52 1.04 11.75
C SER A 70 12.42 1.06 10.52
N ALA A 71 12.18 2.00 9.60
CA ALA A 71 13.09 2.26 8.49
C ALA A 71 14.50 2.63 8.96
N ARG A 72 14.64 3.15 10.18
CA ARG A 72 15.95 3.47 10.78
C ARG A 72 16.79 2.22 10.99
N ASP A 73 16.16 1.11 11.37
CA ASP A 73 16.81 -0.17 11.70
C ASP A 73 17.11 -1.04 10.47
N ILE A 74 16.77 -0.57 9.26
CA ILE A 74 17.07 -1.27 8.01
C ILE A 74 18.39 -0.74 7.47
N GLU A 75 19.38 -1.61 7.42
CA GLU A 75 20.70 -1.31 6.89
C GLU A 75 20.66 -1.07 5.37
N PRO A 76 21.34 -0.02 4.86
CA PRO A 76 21.51 0.18 3.44
C PRO A 76 22.34 -0.94 2.79
N VAL A 77 21.93 -1.34 1.59
CA VAL A 77 22.71 -2.23 0.72
C VAL A 77 23.65 -1.41 -0.16
N GLU A 78 23.16 -0.26 -0.65
CA GLU A 78 23.92 0.65 -1.51
C GLU A 78 23.57 2.10 -1.17
N GLY A 79 24.51 2.86 -0.60
CA GLY A 79 24.30 4.26 -0.27
C GLY A 79 23.08 4.48 0.63
N ARG A 80 22.00 5.02 0.05
CA ARG A 80 20.70 5.29 0.73
C ARG A 80 19.61 4.27 0.38
N LEU A 81 19.95 3.23 -0.40
CA LEU A 81 19.04 2.22 -0.90
C LEU A 81 19.09 0.97 -0.02
N CYS A 82 17.92 0.52 0.40
CA CYS A 82 17.74 -0.61 1.30
C CYS A 82 16.85 -1.67 0.63
N ILE A 83 16.99 -2.91 1.06
CA ILE A 83 16.07 -4.01 0.70
C ILE A 83 15.42 -4.50 2.00
N ARG A 84 14.10 -4.68 1.98
CA ARG A 84 13.40 -5.33 3.10
C ARG A 84 12.37 -6.32 2.59
N GLN A 85 12.53 -7.58 2.94
CA GLN A 85 11.47 -8.56 2.71
C GLN A 85 10.43 -8.52 3.84
N GLY A 86 9.14 -8.51 3.49
CA GLY A 86 8.05 -8.59 4.46
C GLY A 86 6.83 -7.74 4.12
N ASP A 87 5.90 -7.63 5.08
CA ASP A 87 4.66 -6.87 4.97
C ASP A 87 4.92 -5.35 5.02
N ILE A 88 4.64 -4.63 3.92
CA ILE A 88 4.82 -3.18 3.87
C ILE A 88 3.95 -2.43 4.88
N THR A 89 2.84 -3.04 5.33
CA THR A 89 1.88 -2.40 6.23
C THR A 89 2.36 -2.32 7.67
N THR A 90 3.48 -2.98 7.99
CA THR A 90 4.14 -2.92 9.30
C THR A 90 5.43 -2.09 9.28
N LEU A 91 5.70 -1.36 8.20
CA LEU A 91 6.92 -0.58 8.06
C LEU A 91 6.75 0.86 8.56
N GLU A 92 7.50 1.21 9.60
CA GLU A 92 7.54 2.58 10.12
C GLU A 92 8.50 3.44 9.30
N CYS A 93 7.95 4.32 8.47
CA CYS A 93 8.72 5.17 7.56
C CYS A 93 7.94 6.45 7.18
N GLY A 94 8.55 7.34 6.40
CA GLY A 94 7.89 8.57 5.97
C GLY A 94 6.73 8.31 4.99
N ALA A 95 6.89 7.38 4.05
CA ALA A 95 5.80 6.96 3.18
C ALA A 95 5.94 5.53 2.67
N VAL A 96 4.81 4.84 2.51
CA VAL A 96 4.74 3.60 1.74
C VAL A 96 4.11 3.85 0.38
N VAL A 97 4.59 3.15 -0.65
CA VAL A 97 4.05 3.25 -2.00
C VAL A 97 3.08 2.11 -2.25
N ASN A 98 1.85 2.47 -2.63
CA ASN A 98 0.80 1.57 -3.06
C ASN A 98 0.80 1.45 -4.59
N ALA A 99 0.81 0.22 -5.12
CA ALA A 99 0.50 -0.04 -6.53
C ALA A 99 -1.02 0.00 -6.75
N ALA A 100 -1.53 1.20 -7.02
CA ALA A 100 -2.95 1.49 -7.16
C ALA A 100 -3.46 1.25 -8.59
N ASN A 101 -4.78 1.08 -8.72
CA ASN A 101 -5.48 1.15 -9.99
C ASN A 101 -5.92 2.59 -10.31
N ARG A 102 -6.27 2.87 -11.57
CA ARG A 102 -6.64 4.23 -12.05
C ARG A 102 -7.81 4.89 -11.31
N ARG A 103 -8.68 4.12 -10.64
CA ARG A 103 -9.79 4.68 -9.85
C ARG A 103 -9.31 5.23 -8.50
N MET A 104 -8.14 4.78 -8.00
CA MET A 104 -7.54 5.20 -6.73
C MET A 104 -8.39 4.90 -5.49
N LEU A 105 -9.41 4.05 -5.62
CA LEU A 105 -10.32 3.72 -4.52
C LEU A 105 -9.91 2.44 -3.80
N GLY A 106 -8.73 1.89 -4.05
CA GLY A 106 -8.34 0.59 -3.52
C GLY A 106 -8.95 -0.59 -4.27
N CYS A 107 -8.73 -1.79 -3.73
CA CYS A 107 -9.26 -3.04 -4.28
C CYS A 107 -10.63 -3.39 -3.68
N PHE A 108 -11.59 -3.76 -4.54
CA PHE A 108 -12.94 -4.20 -4.15
C PHE A 108 -13.11 -5.72 -4.20
N CYS A 109 -12.08 -6.46 -4.59
CA CYS A 109 -12.12 -7.92 -4.58
C CYS A 109 -11.90 -8.42 -3.13
N PRO A 110 -12.88 -9.11 -2.51
CA PRO A 110 -12.78 -9.54 -1.12
C PRO A 110 -11.55 -10.41 -0.87
N ASN A 111 -10.78 -10.12 0.18
CA ASN A 111 -9.60 -10.89 0.58
C ASN A 111 -8.53 -11.04 -0.51
N HIS A 112 -8.53 -10.19 -1.53
CA HIS A 112 -7.56 -10.28 -2.62
C HIS A 112 -6.14 -10.04 -2.11
N GLY A 113 -5.19 -10.83 -2.59
CA GLY A 113 -3.78 -10.77 -2.17
C GLY A 113 -2.96 -9.60 -2.73
N CYS A 114 -3.58 -8.61 -3.39
CA CYS A 114 -2.84 -7.48 -3.93
C CYS A 114 -2.46 -6.46 -2.84
N ILE A 115 -1.38 -5.70 -3.10
CA ILE A 115 -0.88 -4.70 -2.17
C ILE A 115 -1.89 -3.58 -1.89
N ASP A 116 -2.68 -3.22 -2.91
CA ASP A 116 -3.76 -2.22 -2.81
C ASP A 116 -4.83 -2.64 -1.80
N ASN A 117 -5.17 -3.94 -1.78
CA ASN A 117 -6.08 -4.50 -0.79
C ASN A 117 -5.47 -4.46 0.63
N ALA A 118 -4.21 -4.87 0.78
CA ALA A 118 -3.53 -4.87 2.07
C ALA A 118 -3.44 -3.46 2.66
N ILE A 119 -2.91 -2.49 1.90
CA ILE A 119 -2.74 -1.09 2.33
C ILE A 119 -4.10 -0.48 2.69
N HIS A 120 -5.13 -0.62 1.86
CA HIS A 120 -6.45 -0.08 2.19
C HIS A 120 -7.12 -0.77 3.40
N THR A 121 -6.87 -2.06 3.61
CA THR A 121 -7.40 -2.78 4.78
C THR A 121 -6.77 -2.25 6.06
N PHE A 122 -5.44 -2.13 6.11
CA PHE A 122 -4.72 -1.75 7.33
C PHE A 122 -4.65 -0.24 7.57
N ALA A 123 -4.81 0.60 6.55
CA ALA A 123 -5.00 2.04 6.75
C ALA A 123 -6.37 2.36 7.36
N GLY A 124 -7.41 1.58 7.04
CA GLY A 124 -8.78 1.79 7.48
C GLY A 124 -9.66 2.50 6.44
N VAL A 125 -10.98 2.51 6.67
CA VAL A 125 -11.97 3.00 5.69
C VAL A 125 -11.80 4.48 5.33
N GLN A 126 -11.13 5.27 6.19
CA GLN A 126 -10.84 6.67 5.94
C GLN A 126 -10.00 6.87 4.68
N LEU A 127 -9.06 5.95 4.37
CA LEU A 127 -8.18 6.08 3.21
C LEU A 127 -8.99 6.09 1.90
N ARG A 128 -9.97 5.19 1.78
CA ARG A 128 -10.83 5.12 0.59
C ARG A 128 -11.70 6.37 0.45
N LEU A 129 -12.26 6.87 1.54
CA LEU A 129 -13.05 8.11 1.54
C LEU A 129 -12.21 9.32 1.13
N PHE A 130 -10.99 9.43 1.66
CA PHE A 130 -10.05 10.49 1.31
C PHE A 130 -9.66 10.44 -0.17
N CYS A 131 -9.34 9.25 -0.70
CA CYS A 131 -9.08 9.07 -2.12
C CYS A 131 -10.26 9.47 -2.99
N ALA A 132 -11.50 9.08 -2.62
CA ALA A 132 -12.68 9.44 -3.40
C ALA A 132 -12.90 10.96 -3.49
N SER A 133 -12.73 11.66 -2.36
CA SER A 133 -12.79 13.12 -2.30
C SER A 133 -11.71 13.77 -3.17
N MET A 134 -10.46 13.31 -3.04
CA MET A 134 -9.34 13.83 -3.83
C MET A 134 -9.54 13.65 -5.34
N MET A 135 -10.05 12.49 -5.76
CA MET A 135 -10.23 12.19 -7.17
C MET A 135 -11.41 12.93 -7.79
N GLY A 136 -12.45 13.27 -7.02
CA GLY A 136 -13.62 13.99 -7.54
C GLY A 136 -14.26 13.32 -8.76
N GLY A 137 -14.26 11.97 -8.81
CA GLY A 137 -14.77 11.18 -9.94
C GLY A 137 -13.83 11.05 -11.15
N ARG A 138 -12.64 11.65 -11.11
CA ARG A 138 -11.64 11.53 -12.19
C ARG A 138 -10.83 10.24 -12.04
N LEU A 139 -10.21 9.81 -13.14
CA LEU A 139 -9.24 8.73 -13.15
C LEU A 139 -7.82 9.27 -13.15
N GLU A 140 -6.92 8.60 -12.44
CA GLU A 140 -5.50 8.87 -12.53
C GLU A 140 -4.92 8.28 -13.83
N GLN A 141 -3.88 8.92 -14.33
CA GLN A 141 -3.13 8.47 -15.50
C GLN A 141 -2.13 7.38 -15.09
N THR A 142 -1.93 6.41 -15.97
CA THR A 142 -0.81 5.47 -15.84
C THR A 142 0.51 6.23 -15.89
N GLY A 143 1.44 5.91 -14.99
CA GLY A 143 2.67 6.68 -14.74
C GLY A 143 2.48 7.85 -13.76
N GLY A 144 1.26 8.08 -13.28
CA GLY A 144 0.94 9.11 -12.28
C GLY A 144 0.98 8.57 -10.84
N ALA A 145 0.98 9.50 -9.87
CA ALA A 145 0.85 9.19 -8.45
C ALA A 145 0.10 10.29 -7.68
N ARG A 146 -0.44 9.93 -6.52
CA ARG A 146 -1.06 10.84 -5.53
C ARG A 146 -0.62 10.48 -4.12
N ILE A 147 -0.70 11.42 -3.19
CA ILE A 147 -0.29 11.23 -1.79
C ILE A 147 -1.44 11.54 -0.83
N THR A 148 -1.61 10.67 0.17
CA THR A 148 -2.65 10.73 1.21
C THR A 148 -2.01 10.55 2.58
N PRO A 149 -2.67 10.95 3.68
CA PRO A 149 -2.33 10.48 5.02
C PRO A 149 -2.45 8.96 5.12
N ALA A 150 -1.62 8.31 5.94
CA ALA A 150 -1.63 6.85 6.05
C ALA A 150 -2.62 6.27 7.08
N PHE A 151 -3.24 7.15 7.87
CA PHE A 151 -4.22 6.80 8.92
C PHE A 151 -3.65 5.85 9.97
N ASN A 152 -3.98 4.55 9.91
CA ASN A 152 -3.56 3.57 10.91
C ASN A 152 -2.23 2.87 10.59
N LEU A 153 -1.70 3.04 9.38
CA LEU A 153 -0.39 2.49 9.03
C LEU A 153 0.72 3.19 9.83
N PRO A 154 1.83 2.49 10.14
CA PRO A 154 2.94 3.08 10.90
C PRO A 154 3.79 4.05 10.06
N CYS A 155 3.28 4.61 8.97
CA CYS A 155 3.96 5.63 8.18
C CYS A 155 3.17 6.94 8.17
N ASP A 156 3.81 8.04 7.75
CA ASP A 156 3.12 9.33 7.70
C ASP A 156 2.14 9.40 6.51
N PHE A 157 2.55 8.86 5.36
CA PHE A 157 1.82 8.97 4.10
C PHE A 157 1.74 7.67 3.30
N VAL A 158 0.69 7.57 2.47
CA VAL A 158 0.62 6.59 1.38
C VAL A 158 0.75 7.31 0.04
N VAL A 159 1.71 6.90 -0.77
CA VAL A 159 1.85 7.35 -2.15
C VAL A 159 1.24 6.30 -3.08
N HIS A 160 0.10 6.63 -3.68
CA HIS A 160 -0.63 5.77 -4.58
C HIS A 160 -0.12 5.97 -6.01
N ALA A 161 0.60 4.99 -6.55
CA ALA A 161 1.19 5.02 -7.88
C ALA A 161 0.43 4.11 -8.84
N VAL A 162 0.14 4.59 -10.04
CA VAL A 162 -0.55 3.81 -11.08
C VAL A 162 0.45 3.31 -12.10
N GLY A 163 0.91 2.07 -11.94
CA GLY A 163 1.79 1.42 -12.90
C GLY A 163 1.06 0.93 -14.17
N PRO A 164 1.79 0.60 -15.24
CA PRO A 164 1.22 0.03 -16.47
C PRO A 164 0.75 -1.41 -16.26
N GLU A 165 -0.32 -1.78 -16.94
CA GLU A 165 -0.78 -3.17 -17.08
C GLU A 165 -0.26 -3.75 -18.41
N VAL A 166 0.42 -4.88 -18.36
CA VAL A 166 0.92 -5.57 -19.55
C VAL A 166 -0.12 -6.61 -20.02
N ARG A 167 -0.78 -6.29 -21.13
CA ARG A 167 -1.67 -7.21 -21.88
C ARG A 167 -0.98 -7.57 -23.19
N GLY A 168 -0.35 -8.75 -23.24
CA GLY A 168 0.46 -9.18 -24.38
C GLY A 168 1.96 -8.91 -24.18
N PRO A 169 2.72 -8.62 -25.25
CA PRO A 169 4.16 -8.41 -25.14
C PRO A 169 4.51 -7.14 -24.36
N LEU A 170 5.64 -7.18 -23.66
CA LEU A 170 6.23 -5.98 -23.07
C LEU A 170 6.65 -5.01 -24.18
N THR A 171 6.42 -3.71 -23.98
CA THR A 171 6.74 -2.67 -24.97
C THR A 171 7.57 -1.57 -24.31
N PRO A 172 8.34 -0.79 -25.09
CA PRO A 172 9.04 0.39 -24.57
C PRO A 172 8.11 1.42 -23.92
N GLY A 173 6.83 1.44 -24.32
CA GLY A 173 5.82 2.29 -23.69
C GLY A 173 5.51 1.87 -22.25
N HIS A 174 5.41 0.56 -22.00
CA HIS A 174 5.25 0.04 -20.64
C HIS A 174 6.43 0.41 -19.75
N GLU A 175 7.66 0.26 -20.25
CA GLU A 175 8.86 0.58 -19.47
C GLU A 175 8.91 2.07 -19.08
N ARG A 176 8.64 2.97 -20.05
CA ARG A 176 8.57 4.42 -19.78
C ARG A 176 7.49 4.77 -18.75
N LEU A 177 6.32 4.13 -18.82
CA LEU A 177 5.24 4.36 -17.88
C LEU A 177 5.55 3.84 -16.47
N LEU A 178 6.27 2.73 -16.35
CA LEU A 178 6.73 2.22 -15.06
C LEU A 178 7.74 3.19 -14.43
N ALA A 179 8.76 3.62 -15.19
CA ALA A 179 9.71 4.63 -14.73
C ALA A 179 8.99 5.92 -14.29
N ALA A 180 8.05 6.41 -15.10
CA ALA A 180 7.26 7.59 -14.78
C ALA A 180 6.49 7.45 -13.46
N ALA A 181 5.96 6.27 -13.14
CA ALA A 181 5.28 6.01 -11.87
C ALA A 181 6.23 6.14 -10.67
N TYR A 182 7.45 5.62 -10.76
CA TYR A 182 8.47 5.82 -9.71
C TYR A 182 8.82 7.30 -9.56
N GLU A 183 9.09 8.01 -10.66
CA GLU A 183 9.39 9.45 -10.60
C GLU A 183 8.23 10.28 -10.01
N ALA A 184 6.98 9.91 -10.34
CA ALA A 184 5.79 10.56 -9.79
C ALA A 184 5.69 10.40 -8.27
N CYS A 185 6.17 9.28 -7.72
CA CYS A 185 6.21 9.08 -6.27
C CYS A 185 7.12 10.11 -5.58
N PHE A 186 8.33 10.33 -6.13
CA PHE A 186 9.25 11.34 -5.59
C PHE A 186 8.68 12.77 -5.71
N ARG A 187 8.05 13.11 -6.84
CA ARG A 187 7.37 14.42 -6.99
C ARG A 187 6.27 14.62 -5.94
N CYS A 188 5.51 13.57 -5.59
CA CYS A 188 4.49 13.67 -4.53
C CYS A 188 5.12 13.84 -3.15
N ALA A 189 6.20 13.11 -2.87
CA ALA A 189 6.95 13.16 -1.62
C ALA A 189 7.62 14.52 -1.37
N GLU A 190 7.98 15.25 -2.43
CA GLU A 190 8.63 16.57 -2.34
C GLU A 190 7.83 17.58 -1.53
N LYS A 191 6.53 17.70 -1.78
CA LYS A 191 5.65 18.67 -1.12
C LYS A 191 5.68 18.56 0.41
N TYR A 192 5.84 17.34 0.92
CA TYR A 192 5.84 17.03 2.35
C TYR A 192 7.23 16.75 2.89
N ARG A 193 8.28 16.89 2.06
CA ARG A 193 9.68 16.58 2.40
C ARG A 193 9.83 15.21 3.08
N VAL A 194 9.14 14.20 2.55
CA VAL A 194 9.22 12.82 3.05
C VAL A 194 10.68 12.36 3.00
N ARG A 195 11.21 11.91 4.16
CA ARG A 195 12.64 11.54 4.32
C ARG A 195 12.93 10.06 4.07
N SER A 196 11.92 9.19 4.19
CA SER A 196 12.05 7.78 3.84
C SER A 196 10.83 7.26 3.10
N MET A 197 11.05 6.49 2.03
CA MET A 197 9.97 5.96 1.20
C MET A 197 10.19 4.49 0.87
N ALA A 198 9.15 3.67 1.07
CA ALA A 198 9.19 2.24 0.80
C ALA A 198 8.35 1.86 -0.41
N PHE A 199 8.98 1.27 -1.43
CA PHE A 199 8.31 0.81 -2.63
C PHE A 199 7.95 -0.66 -2.54
N CYS A 200 6.68 -1.00 -2.78
CA CYS A 200 6.32 -2.34 -3.20
C CYS A 200 6.77 -2.59 -4.66
N CYS A 201 6.78 -3.84 -5.11
CA CYS A 201 7.01 -4.18 -6.53
C CYS A 201 5.84 -3.72 -7.43
N ILE A 202 5.91 -2.48 -7.95
CA ILE A 202 4.85 -1.91 -8.80
C ILE A 202 4.66 -2.74 -10.08
N SER A 203 3.40 -3.03 -10.40
CA SER A 203 2.95 -3.75 -11.60
C SER A 203 3.34 -5.23 -11.75
N THR A 204 4.11 -5.83 -10.85
CA THR A 204 4.62 -7.22 -11.04
C THR A 204 3.66 -8.33 -10.59
N GLY A 205 2.58 -7.99 -9.89
CA GLY A 205 1.49 -8.90 -9.55
C GLY A 205 0.41 -8.95 -10.62
N GLU A 206 -0.78 -8.44 -10.28
CA GLU A 206 -1.97 -8.43 -11.15
C GLU A 206 -1.75 -7.77 -12.52
N PHE A 207 -0.81 -6.82 -12.61
CA PHE A 207 -0.53 -6.07 -13.84
C PHE A 207 0.53 -6.74 -14.73
N ARG A 208 1.05 -7.91 -14.32
CA ARG A 208 1.87 -8.83 -15.12
C ARG A 208 3.13 -8.23 -15.74
N PHE A 209 3.69 -7.17 -15.16
CA PHE A 209 5.00 -6.69 -15.59
C PHE A 209 6.08 -7.70 -15.18
N PRO A 210 6.98 -8.13 -16.09
CA PRO A 210 8.04 -9.09 -15.75
C PRO A 210 8.91 -8.62 -14.56
N PRO A 211 9.02 -9.39 -13.46
CA PRO A 211 9.67 -8.94 -12.23
C PRO A 211 11.13 -8.48 -12.41
N GLY A 212 11.92 -9.20 -13.20
CA GLY A 212 13.33 -8.83 -13.47
C GLY A 212 13.44 -7.45 -14.12
N ARG A 213 12.71 -7.23 -15.21
CA ARG A 213 12.72 -5.95 -15.93
C ARG A 213 12.11 -4.82 -15.10
N ALA A 214 11.07 -5.10 -14.30
CA ALA A 214 10.49 -4.12 -13.40
C ALA A 214 11.49 -3.66 -12.32
N ALA A 215 12.26 -4.59 -11.75
CA ALA A 215 13.26 -4.29 -10.73
C ALA A 215 14.42 -3.47 -11.31
N GLU A 216 14.90 -3.80 -12.51
CA GLU A 216 15.91 -2.99 -13.22
C GLU A 216 15.44 -1.53 -13.36
N ILE A 217 14.23 -1.33 -13.91
CA ILE A 217 13.65 0.00 -14.09
C ILE A 217 13.47 0.72 -12.75
N ALA A 218 13.02 0.01 -11.71
CA ALA A 218 12.83 0.56 -10.38
C ALA A 218 14.16 1.07 -9.80
N VAL A 219 15.21 0.25 -9.83
CA VAL A 219 16.53 0.58 -9.29
C VAL A 219 17.15 1.74 -10.07
N GLU A 220 17.15 1.68 -11.41
CA GLU A 220 17.69 2.75 -12.26
C GLU A 220 16.98 4.09 -12.01
N THR A 221 15.65 4.06 -11.96
CA THR A 221 14.85 5.28 -11.76
C THR A 221 15.04 5.84 -10.35
N VAL A 222 15.06 4.99 -9.32
CA VAL A 222 15.25 5.41 -7.92
C VAL A 222 16.65 5.98 -7.71
N ARG A 223 17.72 5.38 -8.27
CA ARG A 223 19.08 5.94 -8.23
C ARG A 223 19.09 7.35 -8.83
N SER A 224 18.50 7.53 -10.01
CA SER A 224 18.40 8.87 -10.62
C SER A 224 17.57 9.87 -9.80
N CYS A 225 16.51 9.41 -9.14
CA CYS A 225 15.67 10.28 -8.31
C CYS A 225 16.38 10.68 -7.02
N ILE A 226 17.00 9.74 -6.31
CA ILE A 226 17.52 9.99 -4.96
C ILE A 226 18.64 11.06 -4.96
N ASP A 227 19.38 11.18 -6.06
CA ASP A 227 20.37 12.24 -6.27
C ASP A 227 19.74 13.60 -6.55
N ARG A 228 18.60 13.62 -7.27
CA ARG A 228 17.81 14.85 -7.52
C ARG A 228 17.06 15.34 -6.27
N TYR A 229 16.74 14.44 -5.34
CA TYR A 229 15.97 14.72 -4.13
C TYR A 229 16.81 14.48 -2.85
N PRO A 230 17.78 15.36 -2.52
CA PRO A 230 18.78 15.10 -1.48
C PRO A 230 18.22 14.99 -0.05
N TRP A 231 17.01 15.47 0.22
CA TRP A 231 16.33 15.28 1.52
C TRP A 231 15.72 13.88 1.70
N MET A 232 15.65 13.08 0.62
CA MET A 232 15.26 11.68 0.71
C MET A 232 16.45 10.90 1.24
N GLU A 233 16.40 10.55 2.51
CA GLU A 233 17.51 9.92 3.24
C GLU A 233 17.55 8.42 3.04
N LYS A 234 16.40 7.79 2.81
CA LYS A 234 16.31 6.33 2.69
C LYS A 234 15.22 5.90 1.73
N VAL A 235 15.55 5.03 0.78
CA VAL A 235 14.56 4.37 -0.07
C VAL A 235 14.65 2.87 0.15
N ILE A 236 13.50 2.25 0.44
CA ILE A 236 13.40 0.82 0.76
C ILE A 236 12.67 0.12 -0.37
N PHE A 237 13.33 -0.82 -1.04
CA PHE A 237 12.65 -1.78 -1.91
C PHE A 237 12.05 -2.88 -1.04
N ASN A 238 10.75 -2.77 -0.76
CA ASN A 238 10.02 -3.76 -0.02
C ASN A 238 9.54 -4.87 -0.96
N VAL A 239 10.06 -6.07 -0.73
CA VAL A 239 9.78 -7.28 -1.51
C VAL A 239 9.01 -8.29 -0.67
N PHE A 240 8.27 -9.18 -1.31
CA PHE A 240 7.53 -10.23 -0.58
C PHE A 240 8.08 -11.63 -0.88
N LYS A 241 8.32 -11.95 -2.15
CA LYS A 241 8.81 -13.27 -2.58
C LYS A 241 10.34 -13.33 -2.52
N ASP A 242 10.87 -14.51 -2.20
CA ASP A 242 12.31 -14.77 -2.24
C ASP A 242 12.90 -14.52 -3.63
N SER A 243 12.15 -14.81 -4.68
CA SER A 243 12.54 -14.54 -6.06
C SER A 243 12.75 -13.05 -6.33
N ASP A 244 11.90 -12.18 -5.77
CA ASP A 244 12.01 -10.74 -5.94
C ASP A 244 13.20 -10.22 -5.12
N ALA A 245 13.37 -10.73 -3.88
CA ALA A 245 14.52 -10.41 -3.04
C ALA A 245 15.86 -10.72 -3.73
N ALA A 246 15.97 -11.90 -4.35
CA ALA A 246 17.18 -12.31 -5.08
C ALA A 246 17.47 -11.40 -6.29
N ILE A 247 16.45 -10.88 -6.97
CA ILE A 247 16.62 -9.93 -8.07
C ILE A 247 17.18 -8.60 -7.54
N TYR A 248 16.54 -8.02 -6.51
CA TYR A 248 16.98 -6.74 -5.96
C TYR A 248 18.36 -6.81 -5.31
N GLN A 249 18.70 -7.92 -4.64
CA GLN A 249 20.05 -8.14 -4.10
C GLN A 249 21.08 -8.08 -5.21
N ARG A 250 20.90 -8.85 -6.30
CA ARG A 250 21.83 -8.84 -7.45
C ARG A 250 22.00 -7.45 -8.09
N LEU A 251 20.97 -6.61 -8.07
CA LEU A 251 21.01 -5.28 -8.69
C LEU A 251 21.69 -4.21 -7.81
N LEU A 252 21.72 -4.39 -6.50
CA LEU A 252 22.21 -3.41 -5.52
C LEU A 252 23.52 -3.83 -4.81
N GLY A 253 23.87 -5.12 -4.83
CA GLY A 253 25.08 -5.65 -4.19
C GLY A 253 25.08 -7.17 -4.10
#